data_AF-A0A560EIZ0-F1
#
_entry.id   AF-A0A560EIZ0-F1
#
_cell.length_a   1.000
_cell.length_b   1.000
_cell.length_c   1.000
_cell.angle_alpha   90.00
_cell.angle_beta   90.00
_cell.angle_gamma   90.00
#
_symmetry.space_group_name_H-M   'P 1'
#
loop_
_entity.id
_entity.type
_entity.pdbx_description
1 polymer ?
#
loop_
_entity_poly.entity_id
_entity_poly.type
_entity_poly.pdbx_seq_one_letter_code
_entity_poly.pdbx_strand_id
1 'polypeptide(L)'
;APVAEMKLPVKPDQIPQLAPRFGRYLRQDRAAWPEIIDAAGWLRGELGVSESLWAHACHVMGRERAAIALAIVSAKPEADFSRGPGAYFAGMVRKHEAGHLNLAGSLWALREATWGTGRPNFVRV
;
A
#
# COMPACT_ATOMS: atom_id res chain seq x y z
N ALA A 1 -20.06 -2.60 13.57
CA ALA A 1 -18.94 -2.76 14.52
C ALA A 1 -17.89 -1.72 14.17
N PRO A 2 -17.22 -1.06 15.13
CA PRO A 2 -16.08 -0.23 14.79
C PRO A 2 -15.03 -1.16 14.20
N VAL A 3 -14.66 -0.92 12.94
CA VAL A 3 -13.57 -1.66 12.28
C VAL A 3 -12.35 -1.42 13.15
N ALA A 4 -11.85 -2.47 13.81
CA ALA A 4 -10.72 -2.38 14.72
C ALA A 4 -9.63 -1.48 14.11
N GLU A 5 -9.18 -0.48 14.87
CA GLU A 5 -8.01 0.33 14.51
C GLU A 5 -6.85 -0.62 14.27
N MET A 6 -6.57 -0.87 12.99
CA MET A 6 -5.50 -1.75 12.60
C MET A 6 -4.23 -0.92 12.75
N LYS A 7 -3.49 -1.14 13.83
CA LYS A 7 -2.17 -0.55 14.03
C LYS A 7 -1.23 -1.12 12.97
N LEU A 8 -1.15 -0.43 11.84
CA LEU A 8 -0.22 -0.76 10.77
C LEU A 8 1.21 -0.57 11.29
N PRO A 9 2.14 -1.48 10.96
CA PRO A 9 3.50 -1.45 11.49
C PRO A 9 4.40 -0.34 10.90
N VAL A 10 3.83 0.60 10.15
CA VAL A 10 4.53 1.70 9.48
C VAL A 10 3.69 2.98 9.46
N LYS A 11 4.39 4.09 9.52
CA LYS A 11 3.84 5.44 9.40
C LYS A 11 3.72 5.86 7.92
N PRO A 12 2.89 6.87 7.60
CA PRO A 12 2.69 7.32 6.21
C PRO A 12 3.99 7.74 5.51
N ASP A 13 4.87 8.47 6.21
CA ASP A 13 6.16 8.96 5.73
C ASP A 13 7.16 7.84 5.39
N GLN A 14 6.90 6.62 5.84
CA GLN A 14 7.71 5.44 5.55
C GLN A 14 7.27 4.72 4.28
N ILE A 15 6.04 4.93 3.80
CA ILE A 15 5.50 4.25 2.62
C ILE A 15 6.35 4.47 1.36
N PRO A 16 6.85 5.68 1.05
CA PRO A 16 7.65 5.89 -0.16
C PRO A 16 8.99 5.16 -0.13
N GLN A 17 9.52 4.83 1.04
CA GLN A 17 10.75 4.06 1.17
C GLN A 17 10.51 2.57 0.87
N LEU A 18 9.32 2.06 1.22
CA LEU A 18 8.92 0.68 0.94
C LEU A 18 8.38 0.50 -0.49
N ALA A 19 7.78 1.55 -1.04
CA ALA A 19 7.18 1.60 -2.36
C ALA A 19 7.68 2.85 -3.12
N PRO A 20 8.91 2.83 -3.66
CA PRO A 20 9.56 4.01 -4.26
C PRO A 20 8.75 4.72 -5.35
N ARG A 21 7.83 4.03 -6.02
CA ARG A 21 6.96 4.60 -7.06
C ARG A 21 6.03 5.69 -6.52
N PHE A 22 5.68 5.67 -5.23
CA PHE A 22 4.91 6.75 -4.60
C PHE A 22 5.67 8.08 -4.60
N GLY A 23 7.00 8.04 -4.48
CA GLY A 23 7.83 9.26 -4.40
C GLY A 23 7.67 10.21 -5.58
N ARG A 24 7.25 9.71 -6.74
CA ARG A 24 6.98 10.52 -7.95
C ARG A 24 5.77 11.44 -7.81
N TYR A 25 4.86 11.11 -6.89
CA TYR A 25 3.59 11.80 -6.68
C TYR A 25 3.56 12.60 -5.39
N LEU A 26 4.62 12.51 -4.58
CA LEU A 26 4.71 13.22 -3.31
C LEU A 26 5.52 14.50 -3.50
N ARG A 27 4.99 15.59 -2.95
CA ARG A 27 5.62 16.92 -3.01
C ARG A 27 6.61 17.18 -1.88
N GLN A 28 6.59 16.34 -0.85
CA GLN A 28 7.31 16.55 0.41
C GLN A 28 7.86 15.22 0.95
N ASP A 29 8.99 15.29 1.64
CA ASP A 29 9.67 14.12 2.23
C ASP A 29 8.90 13.50 3.41
N ARG A 30 8.04 14.27 4.07
CA ARG A 30 7.17 13.81 5.17
C ARG A 30 5.70 13.87 4.78
N ALA A 31 5.27 12.89 4.00
CA ALA A 31 3.86 12.72 3.62
C ALA A 31 3.01 12.24 4.80
N ALA A 32 1.80 12.79 4.97
CA ALA A 32 0.78 12.23 5.84
C ALA A 32 -0.18 11.35 5.02
N TRP A 33 -1.19 10.77 5.68
CA TRP A 33 -2.12 9.86 5.01
C TRP A 33 -2.83 10.44 3.79
N PRO A 34 -3.32 11.71 3.80
CA PRO A 34 -3.94 12.29 2.61
C PRO A 34 -3.03 12.27 1.40
N GLU A 35 -1.76 12.67 1.55
CA GLU A 35 -0.80 12.70 0.46
C GLU A 35 -0.47 11.28 -0.05
N ILE A 36 -0.40 10.30 0.85
CA ILE A 36 -0.21 8.89 0.47
C ILE A 36 -1.43 8.36 -0.29
N ILE A 37 -2.65 8.70 0.13
CA ILE A 37 -3.88 8.28 -0.54
C ILE A 37 -3.95 8.90 -1.94
N ASP A 38 -3.63 10.19 -2.08
CA ASP A 38 -3.63 10.88 -3.37
C ASP A 38 -2.57 10.27 -4.30
N ALA A 39 -1.35 10.04 -3.80
CA ALA A 39 -0.29 9.37 -4.55
C ALA A 39 -0.71 7.96 -5.02
N ALA A 40 -1.41 7.18 -4.19
CA ALA A 40 -1.95 5.89 -4.60
C ALA A 40 -3.01 6.04 -5.71
N GLY A 41 -3.85 7.07 -5.61
CA GLY A 41 -4.86 7.42 -6.62
C GLY A 41 -4.25 7.72 -7.98
N TRP A 42 -3.07 8.35 -8.04
CA TRP A 42 -2.32 8.55 -9.27
C TRP A 42 -1.64 7.27 -9.77
N LEU A 43 -0.95 6.56 -8.87
CA LEU A 43 -0.19 5.36 -9.20
C LEU A 43 -1.06 4.21 -9.73
N ARG A 44 -2.36 4.17 -9.36
CA ARG A 44 -3.31 3.14 -9.79
C ARG A 44 -3.28 2.91 -11.31
N GLY A 45 -3.15 3.98 -12.09
CA GLY A 45 -3.19 3.92 -13.56
C GLY A 45 -2.01 3.13 -14.11
N GLU A 46 -0.82 3.35 -13.56
CA GLU A 46 0.39 2.64 -13.95
C GLU A 46 0.36 1.15 -13.56
N LEU A 47 -0.49 0.76 -12.60
CA LEU A 47 -0.65 -0.63 -12.17
C LEU A 47 -1.81 -1.35 -12.88
N GLY A 48 -2.47 -0.68 -13.82
CA GLY A 48 -3.67 -1.23 -14.48
C GLY A 48 -4.86 -1.36 -13.54
N VAL A 49 -4.91 -0.59 -12.45
CA VAL A 49 -6.04 -0.53 -11.53
C VAL A 49 -7.03 0.52 -12.02
N SER A 50 -8.24 0.08 -12.36
CA SER A 50 -9.31 0.97 -12.81
C SER A 50 -9.81 1.87 -11.68
N GLU A 51 -10.42 3.00 -12.04
CA GLU A 51 -11.00 3.92 -11.07
C GLU A 51 -12.12 3.27 -10.26
N SER A 52 -12.98 2.48 -10.91
CA SER A 52 -14.03 1.70 -10.25
C SER A 52 -13.48 0.73 -9.20
N LEU A 53 -12.39 0.01 -9.53
CA LEU A 53 -11.75 -0.92 -8.60
C LEU A 53 -11.09 -0.19 -7.43
N TRP A 54 -10.45 0.95 -7.68
CA TRP A 54 -9.89 1.81 -6.63
C TRP A 54 -10.97 2.35 -5.69
N ALA A 55 -12.07 2.88 -6.24
CA ALA A 55 -13.19 3.38 -5.47
C ALA A 55 -13.82 2.28 -4.62
N HIS A 56 -14.00 1.09 -5.19
CA HIS A 56 -14.51 -0.08 -4.47
C HIS A 56 -13.56 -0.51 -3.34
N ALA A 57 -12.24 -0.58 -3.60
CA ALA A 57 -11.25 -0.87 -2.57
C ALA A 57 -11.27 0.15 -1.42
N CYS A 58 -11.36 1.45 -1.74
CA CYS A 58 -11.50 2.52 -0.75
C CYS A 58 -12.77 2.34 0.09
N HIS A 59 -13.88 1.93 -0.55
CA HIS A 59 -15.16 1.72 0.13
C HIS A 59 -15.11 0.55 1.11
N VAL A 60 -14.57 -0.60 0.69
CA VAL A 60 -14.62 -1.83 1.51
C VAL A 60 -13.46 -1.95 2.49
N MET A 61 -12.27 -1.44 2.16
CA MET A 61 -11.09 -1.50 3.05
C MET A 61 -10.92 -0.24 3.91
N GLY A 62 -11.43 0.90 3.46
CA GLY A 62 -10.97 2.21 3.87
C GLY A 62 -9.76 2.69 3.05
N ARG A 63 -9.65 4.00 2.88
CA ARG A 63 -8.68 4.65 1.97
C ARG A 63 -7.22 4.33 2.31
N GLU A 64 -6.84 4.39 3.58
CA GLU A 64 -5.46 4.11 4.03
C GLU A 64 -5.06 2.67 3.71
N ARG A 65 -5.94 1.70 3.99
CA ARG A 65 -5.68 0.28 3.71
C ARG A 65 -5.60 0.01 2.20
N ALA A 66 -6.46 0.64 1.40
CA ALA A 66 -6.39 0.57 -0.05
C ALA A 66 -5.06 1.12 -0.58
N ALA A 67 -4.59 2.26 -0.07
CA ALA A 67 -3.30 2.84 -0.43
C ALA A 67 -2.12 1.92 -0.09
N ILE A 68 -2.16 1.26 1.08
CA ILE A 68 -1.15 0.27 1.49
C ILE A 68 -1.16 -0.96 0.60
N ALA A 69 -2.33 -1.48 0.26
CA ALA A 69 -2.44 -2.61 -0.66
C ALA A 69 -1.81 -2.25 -2.01
N LEU A 70 -2.03 -1.03 -2.49
CA LEU A 70 -1.43 -0.53 -3.72
C LEU A 70 0.09 -0.33 -3.60
N ALA A 71 0.58 0.12 -2.43
CA ALA A 71 2.01 0.17 -2.12
C ALA A 71 2.67 -1.21 -2.19
N ILE A 72 2.05 -2.23 -1.58
CA ILE A 72 2.52 -3.63 -1.63
C ILE A 72 2.56 -4.13 -3.07
N VAL A 73 1.51 -3.88 -3.86
CA VAL A 73 1.49 -4.26 -5.27
C VAL A 73 2.59 -3.54 -6.05
N SER A 74 2.79 -2.25 -5.82
CA SER A 74 3.80 -1.47 -6.56
C SER A 74 5.24 -1.89 -6.28
N ALA A 75 5.50 -2.50 -5.11
CA ALA A 75 6.81 -2.96 -4.68
C ALA A 75 7.11 -4.42 -5.07
N LYS A 76 6.13 -5.14 -5.62
CA LYS A 76 6.31 -6.53 -6.04
C LYS A 76 7.01 -6.63 -7.40
N PRO A 77 7.92 -7.61 -7.58
CA PRO A 77 8.50 -7.91 -8.90
C PRO A 77 7.43 -8.30 -9.92
N GLU A 78 7.63 -7.97 -11.19
CA GLU A 78 6.65 -8.30 -12.23
C GLU A 78 6.39 -9.82 -12.36
N ALA A 79 7.43 -10.62 -12.13
CA ALA A 79 7.35 -12.09 -12.16
C ALA A 79 6.39 -12.68 -11.10
N ASP A 80 6.07 -11.93 -10.03
CA ASP A 80 5.12 -12.37 -9.00
C ASP A 80 3.65 -12.27 -9.47
N PHE A 81 3.38 -11.65 -10.62
CA PHE A 81 2.03 -11.43 -11.12
C PHE A 81 1.65 -12.39 -12.24
N SER A 82 0.80 -13.37 -11.93
CA SER A 82 0.28 -14.29 -12.97
C SER A 82 -0.67 -13.61 -13.97
N ARG A 83 -1.36 -12.53 -13.56
CA ARG A 83 -2.35 -11.80 -14.39
C ARG A 83 -2.17 -10.27 -14.32
N GLY A 84 -0.96 -9.83 -13.97
CA GLY A 84 -0.62 -8.42 -13.78
C GLY A 84 -1.02 -7.82 -12.42
N PRO A 85 -0.56 -6.58 -12.14
CA PRO A 85 -0.70 -5.94 -10.83
C PRO A 85 -2.14 -5.61 -10.46
N GLY A 86 -2.94 -5.14 -11.42
CA GLY A 86 -4.36 -4.81 -11.20
C GLY A 86 -5.21 -6.02 -10.81
N ALA A 87 -4.97 -7.17 -11.42
CA ALA A 87 -5.64 -8.42 -11.04
C ALA A 87 -5.22 -8.90 -9.64
N TYR A 88 -3.95 -8.70 -9.29
CA TYR A 88 -3.47 -8.99 -7.93
C TYR A 88 -4.15 -8.10 -6.90
N PHE A 89 -4.23 -6.79 -7.16
CA PHE A 89 -4.94 -5.83 -6.31
C PHE A 89 -6.42 -6.22 -6.13
N ALA A 90 -7.13 -6.55 -7.21
CA ALA A 90 -8.50 -7.06 -7.12
C ALA A 90 -8.61 -8.33 -6.25
N GLY A 91 -7.61 -9.23 -6.34
CA GLY A 91 -7.50 -10.38 -5.46
C GLY A 91 -7.34 -10.01 -3.98
N MET A 92 -6.56 -8.97 -3.67
CA MET A 92 -6.45 -8.45 -2.30
C MET A 92 -7.78 -7.90 -1.80
N VAL A 93 -8.54 -7.17 -2.65
CA VAL A 93 -9.88 -6.66 -2.31
C VAL A 93 -10.83 -7.78 -1.95
N ARG A 94 -10.94 -8.80 -2.80
CA ARG A 94 -11.80 -9.97 -2.53
C ARG A 94 -11.40 -10.70 -1.24
N LYS A 95 -10.10 -10.85 -0.97
CA LYS A 95 -9.61 -11.44 0.28
C LYS A 95 -9.98 -10.60 1.50
N HIS A 96 -9.99 -9.27 1.37
CA HIS A 96 -10.36 -8.38 2.47
C HIS A 96 -11.84 -8.51 2.81
N GLU A 97 -12.71 -8.46 1.79
CA GLU A 97 -14.16 -8.60 1.96
C GLU A 97 -14.53 -9.95 2.59
N ALA A 98 -13.80 -11.00 2.24
CA ALA A 98 -13.98 -12.32 2.85
C ALA A 98 -13.34 -12.44 4.25
N GLY A 99 -12.62 -11.44 4.75
CA GLY A 99 -11.98 -11.45 6.06
C GLY A 99 -10.66 -12.24 6.14
N HIS A 100 -10.07 -12.60 5.00
CA HIS A 100 -8.86 -13.42 4.91
C HIS A 100 -7.58 -12.62 4.58
N LEU A 101 -7.68 -11.30 4.34
CA LEU A 101 -6.52 -10.49 3.99
C LEU A 101 -5.70 -10.13 5.23
N ASN A 102 -4.49 -10.70 5.35
CA ASN A 102 -3.49 -10.26 6.31
C ASN A 102 -2.63 -9.11 5.75
N LEU A 103 -3.20 -7.90 5.72
CA LEU A 103 -2.51 -6.73 5.18
C LEU A 103 -1.29 -6.32 6.04
N ALA A 104 -1.42 -6.38 7.36
CA ALA A 104 -0.33 -6.03 8.28
C ALA A 104 0.88 -6.96 8.12
N GLY A 105 0.65 -8.27 7.96
CA GLY A 105 1.72 -9.24 7.71
C GLY A 105 2.40 -9.04 6.36
N SER A 106 1.64 -8.74 5.30
CA SER A 106 2.23 -8.40 3.99
C SER A 106 3.08 -7.13 4.05
N LEU A 107 2.63 -6.11 4.78
CA LEU A 107 3.39 -4.88 4.96
C LEU A 107 4.65 -5.07 5.81
N TRP A 108 4.57 -5.93 6.82
CA TRP A 108 5.72 -6.33 7.62
C TRP A 108 6.76 -7.08 6.78
N ALA A 109 6.33 -8.05 5.97
CA ALA A 109 7.21 -8.77 5.06
C ALA A 109 7.89 -7.83 4.03
N LEU A 110 7.14 -6.87 3.48
CA LEU A 110 7.69 -5.86 2.59
C LEU A 110 8.76 -5.03 3.29
N ARG A 111 8.46 -4.56 4.51
CA ARG A 111 9.38 -3.79 5.33
C ARG A 111 10.70 -4.53 5.59
N GLU A 112 10.62 -5.80 5.99
CA GLU A 112 11.80 -6.63 6.24
C GLU A 112 12.61 -6.86 4.95
N ALA A 113 11.95 -7.02 3.80
CA ALA A 113 12.64 -7.15 2.51
C ALA A 113 13.38 -5.87 2.10
N THR A 114 12.82 -4.69 2.42
CA THR A 114 13.43 -3.40 2.06
C THR A 114 14.57 -2.99 3.00
N TRP A 115 14.45 -3.24 4.30
CA TRP A 115 15.40 -2.73 5.30
C TRP A 115 16.24 -3.81 6.00
N GLY A 116 15.87 -5.09 5.88
CA GLY A 116 16.44 -6.16 6.72
C GLY A 116 16.10 -5.99 8.21
N THR A 117 16.66 -6.84 9.07
CA THR A 117 16.52 -6.74 10.54
C THR A 117 17.10 -5.43 11.12
N GLY A 118 17.77 -4.60 10.31
CA GLY A 118 18.19 -3.25 10.66
C GLY A 118 17.11 -2.23 10.30
N ARG A 119 16.40 -1.68 11.29
CA ARG A 119 15.57 -0.49 11.04
C ARG A 119 16.45 0.63 10.43
N PRO A 120 16.00 1.38 9.41
CA PRO A 120 16.66 2.61 9.03
C PRO A 120 16.73 3.49 10.26
N ASN A 121 17.93 4.00 10.57
CA ASN A 121 18.11 4.91 11.67
C ASN A 121 17.36 6.20 11.31
N PHE A 122 16.14 6.36 11.79
CA PHE A 122 15.37 7.59 11.63
C PHE A 122 16.07 8.65 12.47
N VAL A 123 17.04 9.33 11.86
CA VAL A 123 17.63 10.54 12.45
C VAL A 123 16.48 11.52 12.62
N ARG A 124 16.08 11.73 13.88
CA ARG A 124 15.21 12.82 14.26
C ARG A 124 16.02 14.10 14.03
N VAL A 125 15.75 14.78 12.92
CA VAL A 125 16.13 16.17 12.71
C VAL A 125 15.06 17.06 13.32
#